data_AF-A0A7S3AKW3-F1
#
_entry.id   AF-A0A7S3AKW3-F1
#
_cell.length_a   1.000
_cell.length_b   1.000
_cell.length_c   1.000
_cell.angle_alpha   90.00
_cell.angle_beta   90.00
_cell.angle_gamma   90.00
#
_symmetry.space_group_name_H-M   'P 1'
#
loop_
_entity.id
_entity.type
_entity.pdbx_description
1 polymer ?
#
loop_
_entity_poly.entity_id
_entity_poly.type
_entity_poly.pdbx_seq_one_letter_code
_entity_poly.pdbx_strand_id
1 'polypeptide(L)'
;AYWFPKLSVGVGRRTWSYDGEVEETYDAIIENASGGPPLRTWNCGSTGLTDAEIDTLLRQMGETDYTTDEYDFFFRNCNHFCVDLAERLTQPWSGEDATFIEERVLAESESILNKMPGFQQSMTRSVTRQVQKIIVKSWRREWKRALAEYEEKEGIPLAERITD
;
A
#
# COMPACT_ATOMS: atom_id res chain seq x y z
N ALA A 1 -14.65 12.90 12.66
CA ALA A 1 -14.20 11.50 12.61
C ALA A 1 -12.79 11.50 12.04
N TYR A 2 -11.89 10.68 12.58
CA TYR A 2 -10.59 10.47 11.94
C TYR A 2 -10.80 9.53 10.76
N TRP A 3 -10.44 9.97 9.55
CA TRP A 3 -10.45 9.17 8.34
C TRP A 3 -9.04 8.62 8.14
N PHE A 4 -8.90 7.32 7.88
CA PHE A 4 -7.62 6.71 7.54
C PHE A 4 -7.82 5.81 6.31
N PRO A 5 -7.61 6.32 5.09
CA PRO A 5 -7.81 5.53 3.89
C PRO A 5 -6.65 4.52 3.78
N LYS A 6 -6.94 3.37 3.16
CA LYS A 6 -5.92 2.44 2.67
C LYS A 6 -5.99 2.44 1.16
N LEU A 7 -4.86 2.66 0.52
CA LEU A 7 -4.70 2.53 -0.93
C LEU A 7 -4.09 1.17 -1.29
N SER A 8 -4.41 0.71 -2.49
CA SER A 8 -3.71 -0.31 -3.26
C SER A 8 -3.51 0.21 -4.68
N VAL A 9 -2.54 -0.36 -5.40
CA VAL A 9 -2.29 -0.05 -6.81
C VAL A 9 -2.47 -1.31 -7.62
N GLY A 10 -3.23 -1.22 -8.71
CA GLY A 10 -3.44 -2.32 -9.64
C GLY A 10 -2.91 -2.01 -11.04
N VAL A 11 -2.30 -2.99 -11.68
CA VAL A 11 -1.95 -2.98 -13.12
C VAL A 11 -2.46 -4.28 -13.73
N GLY A 12 -3.35 -4.16 -14.72
CA GLY A 12 -4.01 -5.32 -15.32
C GLY A 12 -4.79 -6.12 -14.27
N ARG A 13 -4.38 -7.38 -14.04
CA ARG A 13 -4.99 -8.29 -13.05
C ARG A 13 -4.19 -8.37 -11.74
N ARG A 14 -3.14 -7.58 -11.57
CA ARG A 14 -2.24 -7.66 -10.43
C ARG A 14 -2.44 -6.44 -9.54
N THR A 15 -2.48 -6.65 -8.24
CA THR A 15 -2.68 -5.58 -7.24
C THR A 15 -1.62 -5.69 -6.16
N TRP A 16 -1.09 -4.56 -5.70
CA TRP A 16 -0.08 -4.50 -4.65
C TRP A 16 -0.47 -3.54 -3.54
N SER A 17 0.00 -3.86 -2.34
CA SER A 17 -0.03 -2.99 -1.18
C SER A 17 1.23 -3.13 -0.34
N TYR A 18 1.44 -2.20 0.59
CA TYR A 18 2.57 -2.22 1.50
C TYR A 18 2.10 -2.19 2.96
N ASP A 19 2.34 -3.28 3.67
CA ASP A 19 2.02 -3.44 5.08
C ASP A 19 3.27 -3.93 5.85
N GLY A 20 4.41 -3.31 5.56
CA GLY A 20 5.73 -3.63 6.13
C GLY A 20 6.62 -4.48 5.22
N GLU A 21 6.05 -5.11 4.19
CA GLU A 21 6.74 -5.61 3.01
C GLU A 21 5.86 -5.30 1.79
N VAL A 22 6.49 -5.21 0.62
CA VAL A 22 5.75 -5.09 -0.64
C VAL A 22 5.14 -6.46 -0.94
N GLU A 23 3.81 -6.54 -1.00
CA GLU A 23 3.09 -7.79 -1.20
C GLU A 23 2.09 -7.64 -2.36
N GLU A 24 2.09 -8.63 -3.27
CA GLU A 24 1.06 -8.80 -4.27
C GLU A 24 -0.18 -9.45 -3.65
N THR A 25 -1.36 -9.07 -4.12
CA THR A 25 -2.63 -9.50 -3.57
C THR A 25 -3.76 -9.44 -4.60
N TYR A 26 -4.97 -9.80 -4.16
CA TYR A 26 -6.20 -9.74 -4.93
C TYR A 26 -7.09 -8.63 -4.40
N ASP A 27 -7.76 -7.91 -5.29
CA ASP A 27 -8.77 -6.92 -4.91
C ASP A 27 -9.82 -7.52 -3.96
N ALA A 28 -10.30 -8.74 -4.24
CA ALA A 28 -11.26 -9.43 -3.39
C ALA A 28 -10.79 -9.63 -1.94
N ILE A 29 -9.48 -9.83 -1.71
CA ILE A 29 -8.93 -9.96 -0.36
C ILE A 29 -8.95 -8.59 0.33
N ILE A 30 -8.56 -7.53 -0.40
CA ILE A 30 -8.62 -6.16 0.10
C ILE A 30 -10.06 -5.79 0.45
N GLU A 31 -11.01 -6.04 -0.44
CA GLU A 31 -12.43 -5.74 -0.26
C GLU A 31 -13.02 -6.46 0.96
N ASN A 32 -12.69 -7.75 1.12
CA ASN A 32 -13.13 -8.51 2.28
C ASN A 32 -12.54 -7.94 3.58
N ALA A 33 -11.27 -7.51 3.57
CA ALA A 33 -10.63 -6.90 4.73
C ALA A 33 -11.16 -5.48 5.03
N SER A 34 -11.54 -4.70 4.01
CA SER A 34 -12.13 -3.36 4.15
C SER A 34 -13.63 -3.36 4.40
N GLY A 35 -14.28 -4.52 4.32
CA GLY A 35 -15.72 -4.66 4.52
C GLY A 35 -16.57 -4.21 3.32
N GLY A 36 -16.00 -4.17 2.12
CA GLY A 36 -16.68 -3.78 0.90
C GLY A 36 -15.74 -3.32 -0.22
N PRO A 37 -16.29 -3.00 -1.41
CA PRO A 37 -15.52 -2.52 -2.55
C PRO A 37 -14.83 -1.18 -2.28
N PRO A 38 -13.84 -0.78 -3.10
CA PRO A 38 -13.18 0.52 -2.98
C PRO A 38 -14.19 1.67 -2.97
N LEU A 39 -14.02 2.61 -2.04
CA LEU A 39 -14.83 3.83 -1.99
C LEU A 39 -14.62 4.72 -3.22
N ARG A 40 -13.41 4.69 -3.79
CA ARG A 40 -13.01 5.41 -4.99
C ARG A 40 -11.88 4.66 -5.68
N THR A 41 -11.89 4.69 -7.00
CA THR A 41 -10.82 4.17 -7.86
C THR A 41 -10.34 5.32 -8.74
N TRP A 42 -9.03 5.44 -8.88
CA TRP A 42 -8.38 6.46 -9.69
C TRP A 42 -7.61 5.80 -10.83
N ASN A 43 -7.68 6.39 -12.02
CA ASN A 43 -6.84 5.98 -13.13
C ASN A 43 -5.54 6.78 -13.09
N CYS A 44 -4.44 6.15 -12.68
CA CYS A 44 -3.13 6.79 -12.58
C CYS A 44 -2.41 6.90 -13.94
N GLY A 45 -3.00 6.36 -15.02
CA GLY A 45 -2.43 6.30 -16.36
C GLY A 45 -1.99 4.89 -16.77
N SER A 46 -1.45 4.78 -17.97
CA SER A 46 -0.86 3.53 -18.48
C SER A 46 0.62 3.44 -18.14
N THR A 47 1.11 2.23 -17.89
CA THR A 47 2.55 1.94 -17.85
C THR A 47 3.02 1.30 -19.15
N GLY A 48 4.27 1.60 -19.54
CA GLY A 48 4.96 0.91 -20.63
C GLY A 48 5.81 -0.27 -20.16
N LEU A 49 5.86 -0.53 -18.86
CA LEU A 49 6.64 -1.63 -18.27
C LEU A 49 5.95 -2.97 -18.51
N THR A 50 6.74 -3.98 -18.80
CA THR A 50 6.34 -5.40 -18.80
C THR A 50 6.19 -5.92 -17.37
N ASP A 51 5.51 -7.06 -17.19
CA ASP A 51 5.36 -7.68 -15.86
C ASP A 51 6.71 -7.96 -15.18
N ALA A 52 7.71 -8.43 -15.94
CA ALA A 52 9.05 -8.68 -15.40
C ALA A 52 9.77 -7.39 -14.95
N GLU A 53 9.52 -6.27 -15.63
CA GLU A 53 10.03 -4.96 -15.22
C GLU A 53 9.29 -4.42 -13.99
N ILE A 54 7.98 -4.65 -13.90
CA ILE A 54 7.18 -4.34 -12.70
C ILE A 54 7.69 -5.14 -11.51
N ASP A 55 7.95 -6.45 -11.66
CA ASP A 55 8.50 -7.30 -10.60
C ASP A 55 9.88 -6.81 -10.16
N THR A 56 10.72 -6.41 -11.11
CA THR A 56 12.04 -5.84 -10.82
C THR A 56 11.92 -4.53 -10.04
N LEU A 57 11.00 -3.65 -10.44
CA LEU A 57 10.71 -2.39 -9.77
C LEU A 57 10.23 -2.62 -8.33
N LEU A 58 9.25 -3.49 -8.13
CA LEU A 58 8.69 -3.81 -6.81
C LEU A 58 9.73 -4.41 -5.89
N ARG A 59 10.57 -5.31 -6.40
CA ARG A 59 11.69 -5.88 -5.65
C ARG A 59 12.69 -4.79 -5.22
N GLN A 60 13.07 -3.89 -6.14
CA GLN A 60 13.95 -2.76 -5.80
C GLN A 60 13.33 -1.86 -4.73
N MET A 61 12.04 -1.53 -4.85
CA MET A 61 11.31 -0.76 -3.84
C MET A 61 11.32 -1.47 -2.48
N GLY A 62 11.07 -2.78 -2.44
CA GLY A 62 11.08 -3.57 -1.20
C GLY A 62 12.48 -3.74 -0.57
N GLU A 63 13.54 -3.69 -1.37
CA GLU A 63 14.94 -3.77 -0.91
C GLU A 63 15.48 -2.41 -0.42
N THR A 64 14.85 -1.30 -0.77
CA THR A 64 15.39 0.05 -0.52
C THR A 64 14.43 0.97 0.24
N ASP A 65 13.33 1.35 -0.40
CA ASP A 65 12.43 2.41 0.07
C ASP A 65 11.32 1.89 1.01
N TYR A 66 10.94 0.62 0.85
CA TYR A 66 9.78 -0.02 1.48
C TYR A 66 10.17 -1.33 2.18
N THR A 67 11.24 -1.27 2.96
CA THR A 67 11.67 -2.38 3.83
C THR A 67 10.78 -2.46 5.08
N THR A 68 10.90 -3.53 5.86
CA THR A 68 10.19 -3.64 7.15
C THR A 68 10.64 -2.60 8.18
N ASP A 69 11.90 -2.17 8.13
CA ASP A 69 12.43 -1.17 9.07
C ASP A 69 12.02 0.25 8.70
N GLU A 70 11.72 0.50 7.42
CA GLU A 70 11.26 1.80 6.92
C GLU A 70 9.77 2.06 7.17
N TYR A 71 8.98 1.03 7.53
CA TYR A 71 7.54 1.22 7.78
C TYR A 71 7.33 2.26 8.88
N ASP A 72 6.60 3.33 8.55
CA ASP A 72 6.20 4.38 9.48
C ASP A 72 4.73 4.70 9.22
N PHE A 73 3.89 4.43 10.21
CA PHE A 73 2.44 4.62 10.10
C PHE A 73 2.03 6.00 9.57
N PHE A 74 2.82 7.05 9.84
CA PHE A 74 2.49 8.41 9.44
C PHE A 74 3.13 8.83 8.12
N PHE A 75 4.40 8.45 7.87
CA PHE A 75 5.22 9.02 6.78
C PHE A 75 5.72 7.99 5.75
N ARG A 76 5.49 6.69 5.97
CA ARG A 76 5.94 5.63 5.06
C ARG A 76 5.06 4.40 5.25
N ASN A 77 3.82 4.51 4.79
CA ASN A 77 2.77 3.49 4.91
C ASN A 77 2.25 3.06 3.52
N CYS A 78 1.19 2.24 3.50
CA CYS A 78 0.56 1.77 2.26
C CYS A 78 0.18 2.89 1.28
N ASN A 79 -0.26 4.05 1.77
CA ASN A 79 -0.67 5.16 0.90
C ASN A 79 0.53 5.78 0.19
N HIS A 80 1.63 5.99 0.92
CA HIS A 80 2.88 6.49 0.36
C HIS A 80 3.43 5.53 -0.67
N PHE A 81 3.41 4.22 -0.38
CA PHE A 81 3.79 3.19 -1.35
C PHE A 81 2.98 3.26 -2.63
N CYS A 82 1.65 3.41 -2.52
CA CYS A 82 0.78 3.45 -3.69
C CYS A 82 1.05 4.67 -4.57
N VAL A 83 1.31 5.83 -3.97
CA VAL A 83 1.68 7.04 -4.71
C VAL A 83 3.02 6.86 -5.41
N ASP A 84 4.07 6.46 -4.68
CA ASP A 84 5.41 6.25 -5.25
C ASP A 84 5.39 5.19 -6.35
N LEU A 85 4.65 4.09 -6.17
CA LEU A 85 4.51 3.04 -7.18
C LEU A 85 3.78 3.57 -8.42
N ALA A 86 2.66 4.28 -8.24
CA ALA A 86 1.92 4.85 -9.36
C ALA A 86 2.79 5.80 -10.20
N GLU A 87 3.53 6.71 -9.57
CA GLU A 87 4.43 7.64 -10.27
C GLU A 87 5.55 6.91 -11.03
N ARG A 88 6.14 5.87 -10.43
CA ARG A 88 7.19 5.06 -11.08
C ARG A 88 6.65 4.25 -12.25
N LEU A 89 5.38 3.84 -12.21
CA LEU A 89 4.73 3.10 -13.29
C LEU A 89 4.34 3.98 -14.46
N THR A 90 3.78 5.18 -14.23
CA THR A 90 3.09 5.96 -15.26
C THR A 90 3.79 7.27 -15.67
N GLN A 91 4.96 7.57 -15.08
CA GLN A 91 5.60 8.92 -15.08
C GLN A 91 4.81 9.92 -14.20
N PRO A 92 5.32 11.14 -13.89
CA PRO A 92 4.80 11.97 -12.80
C PRO A 92 3.28 12.08 -12.82
N TRP A 93 2.66 11.52 -11.79
CA TRP A 93 1.22 11.56 -11.67
C TRP A 93 0.80 12.99 -11.39
N SER A 94 0.07 13.59 -12.32
CA SER A 94 -0.30 15.01 -12.26
C SER A 94 -1.78 15.20 -12.57
N GLY A 95 -2.36 16.25 -12.00
CA GLY A 95 -3.77 16.59 -12.14
C GLY A 95 -4.54 16.52 -10.83
N GLU A 96 -5.86 16.73 -10.91
CA GLU A 96 -6.73 16.89 -9.74
C GLU A 96 -6.75 15.66 -8.82
N ASP A 97 -6.66 14.46 -9.37
CA ASP A 97 -6.65 13.22 -8.59
C ASP A 97 -5.34 13.05 -7.79
N ALA A 98 -4.20 13.37 -8.39
CA ALA A 98 -2.90 13.35 -7.70
C ALA A 98 -2.88 14.37 -6.55
N THR A 99 -3.36 15.60 -6.81
CA THR A 99 -3.51 16.65 -5.79
C THR A 99 -4.44 16.19 -4.67
N PHE A 100 -5.56 15.53 -4.98
CA PHE A 100 -6.47 15.01 -3.96
C PHE A 100 -5.77 13.98 -3.06
N ILE A 101 -5.01 13.03 -3.61
CA ILE A 101 -4.32 12.05 -2.79
C ILE A 101 -3.26 12.72 -1.91
N GLU A 102 -2.47 13.64 -2.46
CA GLU A 102 -1.46 14.37 -1.69
C GLU A 102 -2.10 15.14 -0.53
N GLU A 103 -3.14 15.94 -0.80
CA GLU A 103 -3.75 16.83 0.19
C GLU A 103 -4.69 16.12 1.18
N ARG A 104 -5.37 15.06 0.76
CA ARG A 104 -6.46 14.43 1.54
C ARG A 104 -6.14 13.04 2.04
N VAL A 105 -5.19 12.34 1.44
CA VAL A 105 -4.79 10.99 1.88
C VAL A 105 -3.47 11.05 2.63
N LEU A 106 -2.42 11.59 2.01
CA LEU A 106 -1.09 11.67 2.63
C LEU A 106 -1.07 12.72 3.73
N ALA A 107 -1.35 13.99 3.38
CA ALA A 107 -1.25 15.10 4.32
C ALA A 107 -2.20 14.96 5.51
N GLU A 108 -3.37 14.33 5.37
CA GLU A 108 -4.25 14.07 6.50
C GLU A 108 -3.59 13.14 7.52
N SER A 109 -3.01 12.02 7.05
CA SER A 109 -2.32 11.05 7.91
C SER A 109 -1.11 11.68 8.61
N GLU A 110 -0.30 12.45 7.89
CA GLU A 110 0.86 13.16 8.43
C GLU A 110 0.46 14.28 9.41
N SER A 111 -0.64 14.99 9.12
CA SER A 111 -1.09 16.13 9.94
C SER A 111 -1.48 15.72 11.35
N ILE A 112 -1.93 14.46 11.55
CA ILE A 112 -2.25 13.94 12.88
C ILE A 112 -1.03 14.07 13.79
N LEU A 113 0.15 13.74 13.27
CA LEU A 113 1.40 13.82 14.02
C LEU A 113 1.95 15.24 14.03
N ASN A 114 1.91 15.98 12.91
CA ASN A 114 2.47 17.33 12.79
C ASN A 114 1.72 18.40 13.62
N LYS A 115 0.46 18.17 13.98
CA LYS A 115 -0.31 19.07 14.86
C LYS A 115 0.06 18.92 16.35
N MET A 116 0.84 17.89 16.71
CA MET A 116 1.26 17.67 18.09
C MET A 116 2.48 18.55 18.44
N PRO A 117 2.57 19.09 19.67
CA PRO A 117 3.80 19.69 20.19
C PRO A 117 5.00 18.74 20.10
N GLY A 118 6.20 19.25 19.79
CA GLY A 118 7.35 18.43 19.36
C GLY A 118 7.75 17.27 20.29
N PHE A 119 7.60 17.42 21.62
CA PHE A 119 7.82 16.29 22.54
C PHE A 119 6.77 15.20 22.41
N GLN A 120 5.48 15.57 22.30
CA GLN A 120 4.38 14.64 22.08
C GLN A 120 4.51 13.97 20.71
N GLN A 121 4.91 14.72 19.68
CA GLN A 121 5.18 14.17 18.35
C GLN A 121 6.24 13.05 18.41
N SER A 122 7.37 13.32 19.07
CA SER A 122 8.47 12.36 19.21
C SER A 122 8.05 11.12 20.00
N MET A 123 7.31 11.32 21.10
CA MET A 123 6.80 10.22 21.93
C MET A 123 5.80 9.36 21.17
N THR A 124 4.80 9.98 20.53
CA THR A 124 3.78 9.28 19.73
C THR A 124 4.45 8.47 18.64
N ARG A 125 5.37 9.05 17.87
CA ARG A 125 6.09 8.32 16.81
C ARG A 125 6.87 7.13 17.37
N SER A 126 7.55 7.29 18.51
CA SER A 126 8.28 6.19 19.16
C SER A 126 7.36 5.05 19.62
N VAL A 127 6.22 5.39 20.24
CA VAL A 127 5.24 4.38 20.71
C VAL A 127 4.59 3.69 19.51
N THR A 128 4.14 4.43 18.51
CA THR A 128 3.54 3.86 17.29
C THR A 128 4.53 2.95 16.58
N ARG A 129 5.83 3.28 16.53
CA ARG A 129 6.87 2.39 15.97
C ARG A 129 7.04 1.07 16.71
N GLN A 130 6.78 1.02 18.01
CA GLN A 130 6.80 -0.24 18.74
C GLN A 130 5.52 -1.04 18.52
N VAL A 131 4.38 -0.36 18.57
CA VAL A 131 3.06 -0.98 18.37
C VAL A 131 2.93 -1.53 16.95
N GLN A 132 3.37 -0.78 15.93
CA GLN A 132 3.28 -1.18 14.53
C GLN A 132 4.00 -2.51 14.27
N LYS A 133 5.12 -2.81 14.94
CA LYS A 133 5.84 -4.09 14.76
C LYS A 133 4.97 -5.29 15.12
N ILE A 134 4.13 -5.15 16.16
CA ILE A 134 3.21 -6.20 16.59
C ILE A 134 2.03 -6.30 15.63
N ILE A 135 1.47 -5.14 15.27
CA ILE A 135 0.30 -5.04 14.38
C ILE A 135 0.65 -5.57 12.98
N VAL A 136 1.71 -5.07 12.35
CA VAL A 136 2.20 -5.52 11.04
C VAL A 136 2.43 -7.01 11.02
N LYS A 137 3.11 -7.57 12.03
CA LYS A 137 3.33 -9.02 12.10
C LYS A 137 2.03 -9.82 12.14
N SER A 138 1.04 -9.33 12.89
CA SER A 138 -0.27 -9.98 13.00
C SER A 138 -1.07 -9.86 11.70
N TRP A 139 -1.14 -8.67 11.12
CA TRP A 139 -1.80 -8.43 9.84
C TRP A 139 -1.21 -9.28 8.73
N ARG A 140 0.12 -9.32 8.61
CA ARG A 140 0.78 -10.13 7.59
C ARG A 140 0.48 -11.61 7.72
N ARG A 141 0.37 -12.12 8.95
CA ARG A 141 -0.03 -13.52 9.17
C ARG A 141 -1.44 -13.79 8.64
N GLU A 142 -2.39 -12.93 8.97
CA GLU A 142 -3.77 -13.07 8.48
C GLU A 142 -3.86 -12.83 6.96
N TRP A 143 -3.06 -11.92 6.42
CA TRP A 143 -3.01 -11.65 4.98
C TRP A 143 -2.51 -12.84 4.18
N LYS A 144 -1.39 -13.45 4.60
CA LYS A 144 -0.86 -14.68 3.98
C LYS A 144 -1.84 -15.84 4.07
N ARG A 145 -2.59 -15.93 5.17
CA ARG A 145 -3.65 -16.92 5.31
C ARG A 145 -4.79 -16.67 4.33
N ALA A 146 -5.29 -15.43 4.24
CA ALA A 146 -6.35 -15.06 3.30
C ALA A 146 -5.94 -15.29 1.84
N LEU A 147 -4.66 -15.01 1.50
CA LEU A 147 -4.09 -15.31 0.19
C LEU A 147 -4.14 -16.80 -0.12
N ALA A 148 -3.62 -17.65 0.77
CA ALA A 148 -3.62 -19.10 0.58
C ALA A 148 -5.04 -19.67 0.47
N GLU A 149 -5.97 -19.22 1.32
CA GLU A 149 -7.38 -19.64 1.27
C GLU A 149 -8.07 -19.21 -0.03
N TYR A 150 -7.75 -18.02 -0.55
CA TYR A 150 -8.28 -17.52 -1.82
C TYR A 150 -7.74 -18.32 -3.01
N GLU A 151 -6.43 -18.58 -3.06
CA GLU A 151 -5.80 -19.37 -4.12
C GLU A 151 -6.32 -20.82 -4.14
N GLU A 152 -6.51 -21.44 -2.97
CA GLU A 152 -7.12 -22.78 -2.87
C GLU A 152 -8.54 -22.81 -3.42
N LYS A 153 -9.33 -21.76 -3.15
CA LYS A 153 -10.72 -21.68 -3.57
C LYS A 153 -10.89 -21.40 -5.07
N GLU A 154 -10.11 -20.46 -5.60
CA GLU A 154 -10.26 -19.99 -6.99
C GLU A 154 -9.40 -20.79 -7.98
N GLY A 155 -8.43 -21.57 -7.51
CA GLY A 155 -7.61 -22.45 -8.34
C GLY A 155 -6.66 -21.71 -9.30
N ILE A 156 -6.42 -20.41 -9.08
CA ILE A 156 -5.49 -19.59 -9.87
C ILE A 156 -4.45 -19.01 -8.90
N PRO A 157 -3.22 -19.54 -8.86
CA PRO A 157 -2.11 -18.94 -8.13
C PRO A 157 -1.74 -17.56 -8.70
N LEU A 158 -1.23 -16.65 -7.86
CA LEU A 158 -0.76 -15.34 -8.31
C LEU A 158 0.25 -15.43 -9.46
N ALA A 159 1.13 -16.44 -9.43
CA ALA A 159 2.15 -16.69 -10.45
C ALA A 159 1.58 -16.99 -11.85
N GLU A 160 0.31 -17.40 -11.95
CA GLU A 160 -0.34 -17.77 -13.23
C GLU A 160 -1.15 -16.60 -13.83
N ARG A 161 -1.22 -15.44 -13.16
CA ARG A 161 -1.93 -14.26 -13.69
C ARG A 161 -1.19 -13.49 -14.78
N ILE A 162 0.07 -13.83 -15.03
CA ILE A 162 0.93 -13.20 -16.05
C ILE A 162 0.68 -13.81 -17.45
N THR A 163 0.01 -14.97 -17.54
CA THR A 163 -0.04 -15.78 -18.78
C THR A 163 -1.27 -15.62 -19.67
N ASP A 164 -2.17 -14.67 -19.41
CA ASP A 164 -3.38 -14.42 -20.21
C ASP A 164 -3.39 -13.05 -20.91
#